data_AF-A0A1H8IYY9-F1
#
_entry.id   AF-A0A1H8IYY9-F1
#
_cell.length_a   1.000
_cell.length_b   1.000
_cell.length_c   1.000
_cell.angle_alpha   90.00
_cell.angle_beta   90.00
_cell.angle_gamma   90.00
#
_symmetry.space_group_name_H-M   'P 1'
#
loop_
_entity.id
_entity.type
_entity.pdbx_description
1 polymer ?
#
loop_
_entity_poly.entity_id
_entity_poly.type
_entity_poly.pdbx_seq_one_letter_code
_entity_poly.pdbx_strand_id
1 'polypeptide(L)'
;MSATEIIEAAAREGLSLFIKLGGGLHYFGYEGSAARWLPVIRENKTEILEVLRGQDITAVGANMACADASSYWWRFYYPDGTIKEVSFYPAATRSQALRGEAGAIAAIPFEAVRQTPAAPLGKKDEALLRRWLSQIGETNETSIHVLEQCNTDESMRNYYLMRASEGLAEPC
;
A
#
# COMPACT_ATOMS: atom_id res chain seq x y z
N MET A 1 -21.17 20.96 14.20
CA MET A 1 -19.84 20.33 14.26
C MET A 1 -18.89 21.23 13.53
N SER A 2 -17.71 21.49 14.07
CA SER A 2 -16.65 22.20 13.36
C SER A 2 -16.11 21.37 12.19
N ALA A 3 -15.49 22.04 11.21
CA ALA A 3 -14.85 21.38 10.08
C ALA A 3 -13.82 20.32 10.49
N THR A 4 -13.01 20.58 11.53
CA THR A 4 -12.04 19.61 12.06
C THR A 4 -12.73 18.36 12.62
N GLU A 5 -13.80 18.53 13.42
CA GLU A 5 -14.56 17.40 13.97
C GLU A 5 -15.23 16.57 12.86
N ILE A 6 -15.68 17.22 11.79
CA ILE A 6 -16.24 16.52 10.61
C ILE A 6 -15.16 15.70 9.92
N ILE A 7 -13.97 16.26 9.68
CA ILE A 7 -12.85 15.56 9.06
C ILE A 7 -12.46 14.33 9.90
N GLU A 8 -12.31 14.48 11.21
CA GLU A 8 -11.91 13.39 12.10
C GLU A 8 -13.00 12.32 12.27
N ALA A 9 -14.26 12.71 12.39
CA ALA A 9 -15.36 11.77 12.54
C ALA A 9 -15.63 10.99 11.25
N ALA A 10 -15.57 11.67 10.10
CA ALA A 10 -15.63 11.00 8.80
C ALA A 10 -14.47 10.00 8.65
N ALA A 11 -13.24 10.39 9.03
CA ALA A 11 -12.08 9.50 8.97
C ALA A 11 -12.23 8.27 9.88
N ARG A 12 -12.74 8.45 11.11
CA ARG A 12 -13.05 7.36 12.06
C ARG A 12 -14.07 6.36 11.49
N GLU A 13 -14.99 6.85 10.67
CA GLU A 13 -15.98 6.02 9.98
C GLU A 13 -15.52 5.55 8.58
N GLY A 14 -14.23 5.71 8.26
CA GLY A 14 -13.64 5.21 7.02
C GLY A 14 -13.88 6.10 5.80
N LEU A 15 -14.07 7.40 5.99
CA LEU A 15 -14.19 8.40 4.94
C LEU A 15 -13.19 9.56 5.15
N SER A 16 -12.10 9.56 4.38
CA SER A 16 -11.06 10.58 4.44
C SER A 16 -11.32 11.70 3.43
N LEU A 17 -11.10 12.96 3.85
CA LEU A 17 -11.24 14.16 3.01
C LEU A 17 -9.87 14.74 2.67
N PHE A 18 -9.70 15.20 1.45
CA PHE A 18 -8.44 15.81 0.98
C PHE A 18 -8.68 16.81 -0.15
N ILE A 19 -7.69 17.64 -0.44
CA ILE A 19 -7.73 18.61 -1.54
C ILE A 19 -6.96 18.03 -2.73
N LYS A 20 -7.62 17.91 -3.89
CA LYS A 20 -6.94 17.54 -5.14
C LYS A 20 -6.10 18.71 -5.66
N LEU A 21 -5.04 18.40 -6.42
CA LEU A 21 -4.34 19.38 -7.25
C LEU A 21 -5.37 20.17 -8.10
N GLY A 22 -5.48 21.48 -7.88
CA GLY A 22 -6.55 22.33 -8.43
C GLY A 22 -7.59 22.82 -7.41
N GLY A 23 -7.45 22.47 -6.12
CA GLY A 23 -8.18 23.11 -5.01
C GLY A 23 -9.56 22.53 -4.71
N GLY A 24 -9.94 21.42 -5.36
CA GLY A 24 -11.21 20.74 -5.16
C GLY A 24 -11.19 19.77 -3.97
N LEU A 25 -12.26 19.79 -3.16
CA LEU A 25 -12.48 18.82 -2.09
C LEU A 25 -12.81 17.46 -2.70
N HIS A 26 -12.02 16.46 -2.36
CA HIS A 26 -12.21 15.05 -2.70
C HIS A 26 -12.31 14.21 -1.42
N TYR A 27 -12.87 13.01 -1.56
CA TYR A 27 -12.97 12.05 -0.49
C TYR A 27 -12.62 10.65 -0.97
N PHE A 28 -12.17 9.81 -0.03
CA PHE A 28 -11.92 8.38 -0.24
C PHE A 28 -12.49 7.61 0.95
N GLY A 29 -13.16 6.49 0.70
CA GLY A 29 -13.76 5.70 1.77
C GLY A 29 -14.82 4.72 1.31
N TYR A 30 -15.48 4.07 2.27
CA TYR A 30 -16.57 3.15 2.00
C TYR A 30 -17.81 3.87 1.46
N GLU A 31 -18.52 3.26 0.52
CA GLU A 31 -19.72 3.84 -0.10
C GLU A 31 -20.83 4.15 0.94
N GLY A 32 -21.02 3.27 1.92
CA GLY A 32 -21.97 3.50 3.02
C GLY A 32 -21.60 4.70 3.90
N SER A 33 -20.30 4.87 4.18
CA SER A 33 -19.79 6.04 4.91
C SER A 33 -19.90 7.31 4.06
N ALA A 34 -19.58 7.24 2.76
CA ALA A 34 -19.74 8.36 1.84
C ALA A 34 -21.20 8.82 1.77
N ALA A 35 -22.16 7.90 1.61
CA ALA A 35 -23.59 8.21 1.57
C ALA A 35 -24.05 8.94 2.85
N ARG A 36 -23.54 8.53 4.02
CA ARG A 36 -23.86 9.13 5.31
C ARG A 36 -23.27 10.52 5.49
N TRP A 37 -22.02 10.73 5.10
CA TRP A 37 -21.27 11.96 5.39
C TRP A 37 -21.39 13.03 4.30
N LEU A 38 -21.69 12.66 3.06
CA LEU A 38 -21.80 13.61 1.94
C LEU A 38 -22.73 14.81 2.19
N PRO A 39 -23.92 14.67 2.81
CA PRO A 39 -24.76 15.81 3.15
C PRO A 39 -24.04 16.82 4.07
N VAL A 40 -23.44 16.31 5.16
CA VAL A 40 -22.72 17.12 6.16
C VAL A 40 -21.49 17.78 5.55
N ILE A 41 -20.75 17.07 4.69
CA ILE A 41 -19.57 17.60 3.99
C ILE A 41 -19.96 18.73 3.02
N ARG A 42 -21.09 18.60 2.32
CA ARG A 42 -21.56 19.62 1.38
C ARG A 42 -21.95 20.91 2.08
N GLU A 43 -22.60 20.81 3.24
CA GLU A 43 -22.99 21.96 4.05
C GLU A 43 -21.79 22.72 4.62
N ASN A 44 -20.70 22.01 4.96
CA ASN A 44 -19.52 22.57 5.62
C ASN A 44 -18.31 22.71 4.67
N LYS A 45 -18.54 22.63 3.36
CA LYS A 45 -17.48 22.48 2.34
C LYS A 45 -16.39 23.55 2.40
N THR A 46 -16.78 24.81 2.57
CA THR A 46 -15.83 25.94 2.54
C THR A 46 -14.92 25.93 3.78
N GLU A 47 -15.48 25.67 4.95
CA GLU A 47 -14.70 25.57 6.20
C GLU A 47 -13.78 24.34 6.20
N ILE A 48 -14.25 23.21 5.69
CA ILE A 48 -13.44 22.00 5.49
C ILE A 48 -12.26 22.29 4.55
N LEU A 49 -12.50 23.01 3.45
CA LEU A 49 -11.44 23.40 2.52
C LEU A 49 -10.41 24.31 3.19
N GLU A 50 -10.83 25.30 3.97
CA GLU A 50 -9.90 26.20 4.68
C GLU A 50 -9.08 25.44 5.73
N VAL A 51 -9.70 24.54 6.50
CA VAL A 51 -8.98 23.68 7.45
C VAL A 51 -7.98 22.79 6.71
N LEU A 52 -8.38 22.13 5.61
CA LEU A 52 -7.48 21.27 4.83
C LEU A 52 -6.38 22.04 4.09
N ARG A 53 -6.56 23.33 3.78
CA ARG A 53 -5.53 24.22 3.21
C ARG A 53 -4.54 24.70 4.26
N GLY A 54 -5.03 25.01 5.45
CA GLY A 54 -4.21 25.41 6.60
C GLY A 54 -3.47 24.23 7.25
N GLN A 55 -3.95 23.01 7.01
CA GLN A 55 -3.20 21.80 7.30
C GLN A 55 -2.15 21.59 6.21
N ASP A 56 -0.93 22.07 6.48
CA ASP A 56 0.29 21.64 5.81
C ASP A 56 0.20 20.12 5.57
N ILE A 57 0.43 19.67 4.33
CA ILE A 57 0.27 18.27 3.87
C ILE A 57 1.02 17.24 4.77
N THR A 58 1.90 17.73 5.64
CA THR A 58 2.57 17.04 6.73
C THR A 58 1.66 16.58 7.89
N ALA A 59 0.44 17.09 8.06
CA ALA A 59 -0.42 16.78 9.22
C ALA A 59 -1.62 15.85 8.91
N VAL A 60 -2.06 15.73 7.66
CA VAL A 60 -3.17 14.81 7.27
C VAL A 60 -2.69 13.36 7.10
N GLY A 61 -1.40 13.12 7.34
CA GLY A 61 -0.84 11.77 7.58
C GLY A 61 -0.84 11.32 9.05
N ALA A 62 -1.23 12.19 10.00
CA ALA A 62 -1.07 11.92 11.43
C ALA A 62 -2.30 11.30 12.12
N ASN A 63 -3.50 11.43 11.56
CA ASN A 63 -4.72 10.81 12.13
C ASN A 63 -5.09 9.45 11.52
N MET A 64 -4.13 8.82 10.83
CA MET A 64 -4.07 7.38 10.65
C MET A 64 -2.88 6.85 11.45
N ALA A 65 -2.88 7.09 12.76
CA ALA A 65 -2.02 6.35 13.69
C ALA A 65 -2.61 4.93 13.80
N CYS A 66 -2.28 3.99 12.91
CA CYS A 66 -1.09 3.15 13.03
C CYS A 66 0.18 3.78 12.44
N ALA A 67 0.76 4.73 13.15
CA ALA A 67 2.18 4.99 13.06
C ALA A 67 2.88 3.72 13.57
N ASP A 68 3.88 3.25 12.82
CA ASP A 68 4.79 2.12 13.08
C ASP A 68 4.40 0.69 12.66
N ALA A 69 3.22 0.45 12.09
CA ALA A 69 2.93 -0.87 11.51
C ALA A 69 3.58 -1.01 10.12
N SER A 70 4.64 -1.82 10.02
CA SER A 70 5.19 -2.23 8.74
C SER A 70 4.21 -3.17 8.02
N SER A 71 3.96 -2.93 6.74
CA SER A 71 3.13 -3.78 5.90
C SER A 71 3.94 -4.33 4.73
N TYR A 72 3.62 -5.57 4.33
CA TYR A 72 4.11 -6.17 3.10
C TYR A 72 3.36 -5.69 1.86
N TRP A 73 2.18 -5.07 2.02
CA TRP A 73 1.28 -4.71 0.93
C TRP A 73 0.87 -3.25 1.05
N TRP A 74 1.11 -2.50 -0.01
CA TRP A 74 0.84 -1.07 -0.08
C TRP A 74 0.07 -0.74 -1.34
N ARG A 75 -0.99 0.05 -1.19
CA ARG A 75 -1.71 0.67 -2.29
C ARG A 75 -1.30 2.13 -2.37
N PHE A 76 -0.66 2.50 -3.48
CA PHE A 76 -0.26 3.86 -3.81
C PHE A 76 -1.32 4.55 -4.65
N TYR A 77 -1.46 5.83 -4.40
CA TYR A 77 -2.33 6.73 -5.14
C TYR A 77 -1.51 7.86 -5.74
N TYR A 78 -1.82 8.22 -6.98
CA TYR A 78 -1.11 9.27 -7.72
C TYR A 78 -2.02 10.47 -7.99
N PRO A 79 -1.45 11.65 -8.31
CA PRO A 79 -2.21 12.88 -8.57
C PRO A 79 -3.24 12.78 -9.70
N ASP A 80 -2.99 11.91 -10.67
CA ASP A 80 -3.85 11.61 -11.82
C ASP A 80 -5.04 10.70 -11.45
N GLY A 81 -5.06 10.15 -10.24
CA GLY A 81 -6.04 9.17 -9.77
C GLY A 81 -5.66 7.72 -10.04
N THR A 82 -4.46 7.46 -10.60
CA THR A 82 -3.95 6.10 -10.77
C THR A 82 -3.74 5.45 -9.42
N ILE A 83 -4.06 4.16 -9.35
CA ILE A 83 -3.86 3.30 -8.18
C ILE A 83 -2.84 2.23 -8.56
N LYS A 84 -1.81 2.04 -7.73
CA LYS A 84 -0.81 0.98 -7.90
C LYS A 84 -0.70 0.17 -6.63
N GLU A 85 -0.87 -1.14 -6.74
CA GLU A 85 -0.68 -2.08 -5.62
C GLU A 85 0.71 -2.70 -5.73
N VAL A 86 1.47 -2.66 -4.63
CA VAL A 86 2.87 -3.08 -4.60
C VAL A 86 3.13 -3.85 -3.31
N SER A 87 3.98 -4.87 -3.40
CA SER A 87 4.53 -5.57 -2.24
C SER A 87 5.92 -5.07 -1.86
N PHE A 88 6.22 -5.06 -0.56
CA PHE A 88 7.52 -4.72 0.00
C PHE A 88 8.06 -5.87 0.84
N TYR A 89 9.33 -6.24 0.61
CA TYR A 89 10.05 -7.21 1.44
C TYR A 89 11.47 -6.71 1.80
N PRO A 90 11.82 -6.58 3.10
CA PRO A 90 10.97 -6.81 4.27
C PRO A 90 9.81 -5.82 4.35
N ALA A 91 8.85 -6.06 5.27
CA ALA A 91 7.70 -5.18 5.47
C ALA A 91 8.16 -3.72 5.62
N ALA A 92 7.62 -2.84 4.80
CA ALA A 92 7.96 -1.43 4.79
C ALA A 92 6.99 -0.66 5.68
N THR A 93 7.51 0.32 6.41
CA THR A 93 6.67 1.38 6.99
C THR A 93 6.10 2.26 5.88
N ARG A 94 5.00 2.97 6.16
CA ARG A 94 4.38 3.91 5.21
C ARG A 94 5.40 4.89 4.61
N SER A 95 6.29 5.41 5.44
CA SER A 95 7.33 6.36 5.03
C SER A 95 8.39 5.71 4.12
N GLN A 96 8.75 4.44 4.35
CA GLN A 96 9.62 3.69 3.44
C GLN A 96 8.93 3.40 2.12
N ALA A 97 7.66 3.01 2.15
CA ALA A 97 6.87 2.74 0.95
C ALA A 97 6.76 3.98 0.06
N LEU A 98 6.41 5.14 0.63
CA LEU A 98 6.33 6.42 -0.11
C LEU A 98 7.68 6.87 -0.68
N ARG A 99 8.81 6.57 -0.02
CA ARG A 99 10.14 6.86 -0.59
C ARG A 99 10.48 5.99 -1.79
N GLY A 100 9.97 4.76 -1.82
CA GLY A 100 10.18 3.83 -2.93
C GLY A 100 9.35 4.15 -4.18
N GLU A 101 8.23 4.88 -4.02
CA GLU A 101 7.30 5.18 -5.12
C GLU A 101 7.20 6.68 -5.38
N ALA A 102 8.05 7.17 -6.28
CA ALA A 102 8.11 8.58 -6.64
C ALA A 102 6.79 9.05 -7.27
N GLY A 103 6.25 10.16 -6.75
CA GLY A 103 5.01 10.75 -7.26
C GLY A 103 3.73 10.18 -6.61
N ALA A 104 3.83 9.18 -5.75
CA ALA A 104 2.69 8.77 -4.94
C ALA A 104 2.35 9.84 -3.90
N ILE A 105 1.08 10.24 -3.83
CA ILE A 105 0.56 11.21 -2.85
C ILE A 105 0.03 10.54 -1.59
N ALA A 106 -0.26 9.24 -1.66
CA ALA A 106 -0.68 8.45 -0.50
C ALA A 106 -0.24 7.00 -0.66
N ALA A 107 0.03 6.37 0.47
CA ALA A 107 0.23 4.94 0.60
C ALA A 107 -0.64 4.44 1.76
N ILE A 108 -1.49 3.45 1.46
CA ILE A 108 -2.39 2.83 2.43
C ILE A 108 -2.02 1.35 2.50
N PRO A 109 -1.76 0.80 3.70
CA PRO A 109 -1.56 -0.63 3.83
C PRO A 109 -2.89 -1.34 3.56
N PHE A 110 -2.85 -2.45 2.84
CA PHE A 110 -4.03 -3.29 2.64
C PHE A 110 -3.67 -4.74 2.91
N GLU A 111 -4.65 -5.56 3.25
CA GLU A 111 -4.44 -7.01 3.20
C GLU A 111 -4.76 -7.45 1.77
N ALA A 112 -3.72 -7.85 1.03
CA ALA A 112 -3.94 -8.53 -0.22
C ALA A 112 -4.70 -9.82 0.08
N VAL A 113 -5.79 -10.07 -0.65
CA VAL A 113 -6.37 -11.40 -0.69
C VAL A 113 -5.26 -12.29 -1.21
N ARG A 114 -4.71 -13.15 -0.35
CA ARG A 114 -3.66 -14.10 -0.76
C ARG A 114 -4.22 -14.88 -1.93
N GLN A 115 -3.70 -14.60 -3.11
CA GLN A 115 -4.04 -15.39 -4.28
C GLN A 115 -3.29 -16.70 -4.12
N THR A 116 -4.05 -17.75 -3.77
CA THR A 116 -3.50 -19.10 -3.78
C THR A 116 -3.12 -19.41 -5.23
N PRO A 117 -1.86 -19.74 -5.51
CA PRO A 117 -1.45 -20.05 -6.86
C PRO A 117 -2.31 -21.16 -7.46
N ALA A 118 -2.75 -20.98 -8.71
CA ALA A 118 -3.62 -21.95 -9.38
C ALA A 118 -2.98 -23.35 -9.56
N ALA A 119 -1.65 -23.44 -9.45
CA ALA A 119 -0.89 -24.68 -9.49
C ALA A 119 0.28 -24.65 -8.49
N PRO A 120 0.76 -25.83 -8.05
CA PRO A 120 2.01 -25.94 -7.32
C PRO A 120 3.19 -25.33 -8.08
N LEU A 121 4.24 -24.93 -7.35
CA LEU A 121 5.46 -24.42 -7.94
C LEU A 121 6.06 -25.45 -8.92
N GLY A 122 6.35 -25.03 -10.15
CA GLY A 122 6.93 -25.91 -11.16
C GLY A 122 8.37 -26.32 -10.79
N LYS A 123 8.79 -27.52 -11.21
CA LYS A 123 10.17 -28.02 -10.93
C LYS A 123 11.27 -27.09 -11.45
N LYS A 124 11.02 -26.38 -12.56
CA LYS A 124 11.96 -25.41 -13.14
C LYS A 124 12.10 -24.18 -12.25
N ASP A 125 10.97 -23.63 -11.81
CA ASP A 125 10.88 -22.47 -10.94
C ASP A 125 11.46 -22.76 -9.55
N GLU A 126 11.20 -23.95 -9.00
CA GLU A 126 11.82 -24.41 -7.76
C GLU A 126 13.35 -24.52 -7.89
N ALA A 127 13.85 -25.11 -8.98
CA ALA A 127 15.30 -25.20 -9.21
C ALA A 127 15.95 -23.82 -9.36
N LEU A 128 15.26 -22.89 -10.04
CA LEU A 128 15.69 -21.50 -10.18
C LEU A 128 15.81 -20.80 -8.82
N LEU A 129 14.76 -20.90 -8.00
CA LEU A 129 14.73 -20.33 -6.65
C LEU A 129 15.81 -20.94 -5.76
N ARG A 130 15.95 -22.26 -5.73
CA ARG A 130 16.99 -22.95 -4.92
C ARG A 130 18.40 -22.52 -5.33
N ARG A 131 18.66 -22.37 -6.63
CA ARG A 131 19.94 -21.91 -7.14
C ARG A 131 20.22 -20.46 -6.70
N TRP A 132 19.24 -19.57 -6.86
CA TRP A 132 19.37 -18.18 -6.45
C TRP A 132 19.56 -18.05 -4.93
N LEU A 133 18.77 -18.75 -4.11
CA LEU A 133 18.87 -18.77 -2.66
C LEU A 133 20.25 -19.27 -2.19
N SER A 134 20.77 -20.33 -2.83
CA SER A 134 22.13 -20.81 -2.56
C SER A 134 23.20 -19.78 -2.93
N GLN A 135 23.00 -18.99 -3.98
CA GLN A 135 23.96 -17.97 -4.42
C GLN A 135 24.02 -16.79 -3.44
N ILE A 136 22.89 -16.39 -2.87
CA ILE A 136 22.85 -15.32 -1.86
C ILE A 136 23.20 -15.82 -0.44
N GLY A 137 23.55 -17.11 -0.30
CA GLY A 137 24.01 -17.70 0.96
C GLY A 137 22.90 -17.95 1.99
N GLU A 138 21.64 -18.05 1.55
CA GLU A 138 20.51 -18.31 2.45
C GLU A 138 20.58 -19.72 3.05
N THR A 139 20.06 -19.84 4.28
CA THR A 139 20.07 -21.13 5.00
C THR A 139 19.03 -22.10 4.43
N ASN A 140 19.18 -23.38 4.76
CA ASN A 140 18.19 -24.40 4.40
C ASN A 140 16.80 -24.09 4.99
N GLU A 141 16.72 -23.54 6.20
CA GLU A 141 15.46 -23.17 6.84
C GLU A 141 14.78 -22.00 6.12
N THR A 142 15.52 -20.92 5.80
CA THR A 142 15.01 -19.81 4.99
C THR A 142 14.55 -20.31 3.62
N SER A 143 15.32 -21.20 3.00
CA SER A 143 15.00 -21.75 1.69
C SER A 143 13.71 -22.57 1.69
N ILE A 144 13.46 -23.39 2.72
CA ILE A 144 12.20 -24.12 2.87
C ILE A 144 11.04 -23.12 3.01
N HIS A 145 11.20 -22.10 3.86
CA HIS A 145 10.16 -21.10 4.07
C HIS A 145 9.79 -20.34 2.79
N VAL A 146 10.79 -19.93 1.99
CA VAL A 146 10.56 -19.25 0.70
C VAL A 146 9.79 -20.15 -0.26
N LEU A 147 10.12 -21.45 -0.33
CA LEU A 147 9.43 -22.40 -1.20
C LEU A 147 7.99 -22.69 -0.76
N GLU A 148 7.73 -22.77 0.55
CA GLU A 148 6.38 -22.89 1.10
C GLU A 148 5.55 -21.62 0.82
N GLN A 149 6.14 -20.44 1.00
CA GLN A 149 5.50 -19.16 0.64
C GLN A 149 5.16 -19.12 -0.85
N CYS A 150 6.08 -19.52 -1.73
CA CYS A 150 5.81 -19.59 -3.17
C CYS A 150 4.65 -20.55 -3.50
N ASN A 151 4.37 -21.57 -2.69
CA ASN A 151 3.24 -22.48 -2.92
C ASN A 151 1.90 -21.95 -2.37
N THR A 152 1.92 -20.97 -1.47
CA THR A 152 0.73 -20.49 -0.76
C THR A 152 0.32 -19.07 -1.16
N ASP A 153 1.25 -18.30 -1.73
CA ASP A 153 1.04 -16.90 -2.11
C ASP A 153 1.63 -16.63 -3.50
N GLU A 154 0.76 -16.37 -4.47
CA GLU A 154 1.13 -16.12 -5.87
C GLU A 154 1.94 -14.85 -6.05
N SER A 155 1.67 -13.82 -5.25
CA SER A 155 2.40 -12.56 -5.33
C SER A 155 3.82 -12.71 -4.76
N MET A 156 3.99 -13.48 -3.68
CA MET A 156 5.31 -13.85 -3.17
C MET A 156 6.06 -14.73 -4.18
N ARG A 157 5.38 -15.70 -4.82
CA ARG A 157 5.96 -16.50 -5.90
C ARG A 157 6.48 -15.60 -7.02
N ASN A 158 5.67 -14.68 -7.53
CA ASN A 158 6.05 -13.78 -8.63
C ASN A 158 7.26 -12.91 -8.25
N TYR A 159 7.27 -12.37 -7.03
CA TYR A 159 8.40 -11.58 -6.53
C TYR A 159 9.71 -12.39 -6.48
N TYR A 160 9.69 -13.58 -5.85
CA TYR A 160 10.91 -14.37 -5.73
C TYR A 160 11.39 -14.89 -7.10
N LEU A 161 10.48 -15.22 -8.02
CA LEU A 161 10.85 -15.61 -9.38
C LEU A 161 11.46 -14.46 -10.17
N MET A 162 10.92 -13.25 -10.04
CA MET A 162 11.51 -12.04 -10.61
C MET A 162 12.93 -11.83 -10.06
N ARG A 163 13.09 -11.82 -8.73
CA ARG A 163 14.40 -11.62 -8.08
C ARG A 163 15.41 -12.69 -8.42
N ALA A 164 14.99 -13.95 -8.50
CA ALA A 164 15.86 -15.05 -8.90
C ALA A 164 16.29 -14.94 -10.36
N SER A 165 15.40 -14.48 -11.23
CA SER A 165 15.73 -14.22 -12.64
C SER A 165 16.70 -13.04 -12.79
N GLU A 166 16.50 -11.95 -12.05
CA GLU A 166 17.39 -10.78 -12.04
C GLU A 166 18.75 -11.08 -11.41
N GLY A 167 18.80 -11.81 -10.29
CA GLY A 167 20.04 -12.15 -9.60
C GLY A 167 20.92 -13.17 -10.32
N LEU A 168 20.34 -13.91 -11.27
CA LEU A 168 21.05 -14.84 -12.15
C LEU A 168 21.38 -14.25 -13.53
N ALA A 169 20.87 -13.06 -13.85
CA ALA A 169 21.35 -12.27 -14.96
C ALA A 169 22.64 -11.57 -14.52
N GLU A 170 23.80 -12.13 -14.85
CA GLU A 170 25.07 -11.45 -14.62
C GLU A 170 25.13 -10.10 -15.38
N PRO A 171 25.78 -9.06 -14.84
CA PRO A 171 26.14 -7.88 -15.62
C PRO A 171 27.13 -8.30 -16.72
N CYS A 172 26.88 -7.87 -17.96
CA CYS A 172 27.84 -8.02 -19.07
C CYS A 172 29.19 -7.38 -18.76
#